data_AF-A0A956V5U8-F1
#
_entry.id   AF-A0A956V5U8-F1
#
_cell.length_a   1.000
_cell.length_b   1.000
_cell.length_c   1.000
_cell.angle_alpha   90.00
_cell.angle_beta   90.00
_cell.angle_gamma   90.00
#
_symmetry.space_group_name_H-M   'P 1'
#
loop_
_entity.id
_entity.type
_entity.pdbx_description
1 polymer ?
#
loop_
_entity_poly.entity_id
_entity_poly.type
_entity_poly.pdbx_seq_one_letter_code
_entity_poly.pdbx_strand_id
1 'polypeptide(L)'
;MPKILFLDTEPYMFSTLKRKFELEGFEVLDETSTEQPDLIVIGKHENVLALPQQSEVPIIMLSNDELGTTQSIPSIAHLKMPFRPSQLMALARQAVTASL
;
A
#
# COMPACT_ATOMS: atom_id res chain seq x y z
N MET A 1 -12.51 -4.96 10.60
CA MET A 1 -11.88 -3.68 10.20
C MET A 1 -10.74 -4.07 9.29
N PRO A 2 -10.64 -3.53 8.06
CA PRO A 2 -9.63 -4.03 7.13
C PRO A 2 -8.23 -3.57 7.56
N LYS A 3 -7.26 -4.49 7.47
CA LYS A 3 -5.89 -4.32 7.93
C LYS A 3 -4.97 -3.95 6.78
N ILE A 4 -4.24 -2.85 6.94
CA ILE A 4 -3.31 -2.33 5.95
C ILE A 4 -1.90 -2.45 6.51
N LEU A 5 -1.03 -3.18 5.82
CA LEU A 5 0.40 -3.10 6.06
C LEU A 5 0.96 -1.95 5.23
N PHE A 6 1.49 -0.92 5.89
CA PHE A 6 2.08 0.23 5.20
C PHE A 6 3.60 0.23 5.34
N LEU A 7 4.31 0.00 4.24
CA LEU A 7 5.77 -0.06 4.16
C LEU A 7 6.29 1.24 3.54
N ASP A 8 6.82 2.16 4.35
CA ASP A 8 7.40 3.41 3.86
C ASP A 8 8.60 3.82 4.71
N THR A 9 9.74 4.06 4.07
CA THR A 9 10.94 4.57 4.75
C THR A 9 10.86 6.06 5.05
N GLU A 10 9.84 6.77 4.54
CA GLU A 10 9.62 8.18 4.79
C GLU A 10 8.65 8.42 5.97
N PRO A 11 9.14 8.82 7.16
CA PRO A 11 8.34 8.82 8.39
C PRO A 11 7.20 9.86 8.39
N TYR A 12 7.37 10.95 7.65
CA TYR A 12 6.37 12.02 7.55
C TYR A 12 5.15 11.59 6.70
N MET A 13 5.43 10.96 5.56
CA MET A 13 4.45 10.29 4.70
C MET A 13 3.71 9.20 5.48
N PHE A 14 4.45 8.34 6.18
CA PHE A 14 3.92 7.27 7.03
C PHE A 14 2.86 7.78 8.00
N SER A 15 3.25 8.74 8.85
CA SER A 15 2.37 9.29 9.90
C SER A 15 1.11 9.95 9.33
N THR A 16 1.26 10.67 8.22
CA THR A 16 0.15 11.39 7.58
C THR A 16 -0.86 10.43 6.97
N LEU A 17 -0.39 9.39 6.27
CA LEU A 17 -1.27 8.41 5.62
C LEU A 17 -1.86 7.43 6.63
N LYS A 18 -1.09 7.02 7.65
CA LYS A 18 -1.58 6.19 8.75
C LYS A 18 -2.83 6.79 9.38
N ARG A 19 -2.76 8.07 9.78
CA ARG A 19 -3.90 8.79 10.35
C ARG A 19 -5.10 8.85 9.39
N LYS A 20 -4.86 8.97 8.09
CA LYS A 20 -5.95 8.99 7.08
C LYS A 20 -6.61 7.64 6.91
N PHE A 21 -5.82 6.56 6.88
CA PHE A 21 -6.34 5.20 6.85
C PHE A 21 -7.19 4.90 8.09
N GLU A 22 -6.71 5.25 9.28
CA GLU A 22 -7.45 5.08 10.54
C GLU A 22 -8.78 5.85 10.53
N LEU A 23 -8.79 7.08 10.03
CA LEU A 23 -10.04 7.88 9.88
C LEU A 23 -11.04 7.27 8.90
N GLU A 24 -10.56 6.54 7.89
CA GLU A 24 -11.39 5.86 6.91
C GLU A 24 -11.84 4.45 7.36
N GLY A 25 -11.47 4.06 8.59
CA GLY A 25 -11.86 2.80 9.20
C GLY A 25 -10.92 1.63 8.90
N PHE A 26 -9.64 1.89 8.59
CA PHE A 26 -8.62 0.87 8.41
C PHE A 26 -7.71 0.74 9.63
N GLU A 27 -7.25 -0.47 9.90
CA GLU A 27 -6.24 -0.75 10.93
C GLU A 27 -4.87 -0.80 10.27
N VAL A 28 -3.95 0.08 10.69
CA VAL A 28 -2.60 0.12 10.10
C VAL A 28 -1.66 -0.76 10.91
N LEU A 29 -1.19 -1.83 10.27
CA LEU A 29 -0.23 -2.77 10.83
C LEU A 29 1.20 -2.25 10.66
N ASP A 30 2.01 -2.50 11.68
CA ASP A 30 3.46 -2.28 11.62
C ASP A 30 4.15 -3.47 10.92
N GLU A 31 5.36 -3.26 10.40
CA GLU A 31 6.15 -4.29 9.68
C GLU A 31 6.46 -5.53 10.54
N THR A 32 6.45 -5.36 11.87
CA THR A 32 6.68 -6.44 12.83
C THR A 32 5.40 -7.21 13.19
N SER A 33 4.24 -6.80 12.66
CA SER A 33 2.99 -7.50 12.91
C SER A 33 3.02 -8.88 12.25
N THR A 34 2.58 -9.89 13.00
CA THR A 34 2.37 -11.25 12.48
C THR A 34 0.97 -11.44 11.91
N GLU A 35 0.12 -10.42 11.96
CA GLU A 35 -1.22 -10.47 11.43
C GLU A 35 -1.21 -10.41 9.90
N GLN A 36 -2.13 -11.13 9.27
CA GLN A 36 -2.29 -11.09 7.81
C GLN A 36 -2.97 -9.78 7.40
N PRO A 37 -2.35 -8.95 6.54
CA PRO A 37 -2.98 -7.75 6.01
C PRO A 37 -4.00 -8.08 4.93
N ASP A 38 -5.03 -7.26 4.83
CA ASP A 38 -6.00 -7.25 3.72
C ASP A 38 -5.50 -6.41 2.53
N LEU A 39 -4.51 -5.54 2.76
CA LEU A 39 -3.90 -4.68 1.74
C LEU A 39 -2.47 -4.33 2.14
N ILE A 40 -1.56 -4.34 1.17
CA ILE A 40 -0.19 -3.83 1.34
C ILE A 40 -0.06 -2.53 0.57
N VAL A 41 0.37 -1.47 1.25
CA VAL A 41 0.74 -0.21 0.59
C VAL A 41 2.24 -0.04 0.72
N ILE A 42 2.92 0.29 -0.37
CA ILE A 42 4.36 0.48 -0.41
C ILE A 42 4.65 1.90 -0.87
N GLY A 43 5.32 2.67 -0.03
CA GLY A 43 5.84 3.98 -0.36
C GLY A 43 7.25 3.92 -0.93
N LYS A 44 8.12 4.80 -0.43
CA LYS A 44 9.55 4.73 -0.71
C LYS A 44 10.12 3.59 0.13
N HIS A 45 10.28 2.41 -0.45
CA HIS A 45 10.81 1.25 0.27
C HIS A 45 11.87 0.53 -0.58
N GLU A 46 13.01 0.19 0.03
CA GLU A 46 14.16 -0.38 -0.70
C GLU A 46 13.96 -1.86 -1.06
N ASN A 47 13.04 -2.57 -0.37
CA ASN A 47 12.82 -4.01 -0.50
C ASN A 47 11.47 -4.39 -1.16
N VAL A 48 11.07 -3.69 -2.22
CA VAL A 48 9.84 -4.05 -3.00
C VAL A 48 9.93 -5.47 -3.59
N LEU A 49 11.14 -5.92 -3.93
CA LEU A 49 11.40 -7.22 -4.53
C LEU A 49 11.23 -8.42 -3.58
N ALA A 50 11.15 -8.16 -2.26
CA ALA A 50 10.94 -9.21 -1.25
C ALA A 50 9.45 -9.55 -1.06
N LEU A 51 8.54 -8.81 -1.71
CA LEU A 51 7.12 -9.11 -1.59
C LEU A 51 6.77 -10.37 -2.37
N PRO A 52 5.92 -11.24 -1.80
CA PRO A 52 5.52 -12.46 -2.48
C PRO A 52 4.82 -12.10 -3.79
N GLN A 53 5.45 -12.44 -4.93
CA GLN A 53 4.87 -12.25 -6.27
C GLN A 53 3.59 -13.09 -6.50
N GLN A 54 3.22 -13.93 -5.53
CA GLN A 54 2.03 -14.78 -5.49
C GLN A 54 1.19 -14.54 -4.23
N SER A 55 1.20 -13.33 -3.67
CA SER A 55 0.29 -13.01 -2.57
C SER A 55 -1.14 -12.81 -3.11
N GLU A 56 -2.12 -13.47 -2.49
CA GLU A 56 -3.55 -13.17 -2.68
C GLU A 56 -3.91 -11.77 -2.16
N VAL A 57 -3.03 -11.17 -1.36
CA VAL A 57 -3.24 -9.84 -0.79
C VAL A 57 -2.95 -8.78 -1.84
N PRO A 58 -3.89 -7.85 -2.11
CA PRO A 58 -3.67 -6.77 -3.06
C PRO A 58 -2.56 -5.83 -2.58
N ILE A 59 -1.83 -5.25 -3.54
CA ILE A 59 -0.67 -4.40 -3.27
C ILE A 59 -0.82 -3.08 -4.03
N ILE A 60 -0.60 -1.95 -3.36
CA ILE A 60 -0.56 -0.61 -3.94
C ILE A 60 0.86 -0.04 -3.79
N MET A 61 1.50 0.31 -4.91
CA MET A 61 2.82 0.93 -4.92
C MET A 61 2.73 2.42 -5.23
N LEU A 62 3.28 3.25 -4.34
CA LEU A 62 3.40 4.69 -4.50
C LEU A 62 4.76 5.00 -5.14
N SER A 63 4.78 5.63 -6.31
CA SER A 63 6.03 5.88 -7.04
C SER A 63 6.09 7.28 -7.64
N ASN A 64 7.29 7.89 -7.63
CA ASN A 64 7.55 9.18 -8.25
C ASN A 64 7.89 9.07 -9.75
N ASP A 65 8.33 7.90 -10.19
CA ASP A 65 8.92 7.72 -11.51
C ASP A 65 7.93 7.12 -12.53
N GLU A 66 8.09 7.47 -13.80
CA GLU A 66 7.43 6.74 -14.89
C GLU A 66 8.17 5.42 -15.11
N LEU A 67 7.84 4.41 -14.31
CA LEU A 67 8.19 3.01 -14.54
C LEU A 67 9.67 2.78 -14.90
N GLY A 68 10.58 3.15 -14.00
CA GLY A 68 11.94 2.65 -14.01
C GLY A 68 12.02 1.26 -13.36
N THR A 69 11.96 0.20 -14.17
CA THR A 69 12.48 -1.16 -13.89
C THR A 69 11.82 -2.09 -12.87
N THR A 70 10.75 -1.72 -12.19
CA THR A 70 9.86 -2.74 -11.58
C THR A 70 8.88 -3.19 -12.65
N GLN A 71 9.22 -4.32 -13.27
CA GLN A 71 8.39 -5.02 -14.25
C GLN A 71 6.92 -4.94 -13.83
N SER A 72 6.04 -4.63 -14.77
CA SER A 72 4.59 -4.56 -14.62
C SER A 72 4.05 -5.86 -14.02
N ILE A 73 4.07 -5.99 -12.70
CA ILE A 73 3.45 -7.10 -11.98
C ILE A 73 1.95 -6.83 -12.12
N PRO A 74 1.19 -7.60 -12.92
CA PRO A 74 -0.17 -7.23 -13.30
C PRO A 74 -1.13 -7.14 -12.11
N SER A 75 -0.78 -7.76 -10.99
CA SER A 75 -1.54 -7.79 -9.74
C SER A 75 -1.25 -6.61 -8.79
N ILE A 76 -0.31 -5.72 -9.11
CA ILE A 76 0.03 -4.57 -8.26
C ILE A 76 -0.58 -3.30 -8.85
N ALA A 77 -1.36 -2.58 -8.04
CA ALA A 77 -1.88 -1.27 -8.40
C ALA A 77 -0.80 -0.21 -8.19
N HIS A 78 -0.61 0.68 -9.16
CA HIS A 78 0.39 1.74 -9.07
C HIS A 78 -0.29 3.11 -8.90
N LEU A 79 0.15 3.89 -7.92
CA LEU A 79 -0.29 5.27 -7.71
C LEU A 79 0.91 6.22 -7.89
N LYS A 80 0.86 7.03 -8.95
CA LYS A 80 1.89 8.01 -9.27
C LYS A 80 1.81 9.22 -8.34
N MET A 81 2.95 9.65 -7.81
CA MET A 81 3.09 10.88 -7.04
C MET A 81 3.31 12.09 -7.96
N PRO A 82 2.77 13.29 -7.62
CA PRO A 82 1.95 13.57 -6.45
C PRO A 82 0.51 13.05 -6.63
N PHE A 83 -0.04 12.43 -5.58
CA PHE A 83 -1.43 11.97 -5.55
C PHE A 83 -2.25 12.68 -4.47
N ARG A 84 -3.57 12.73 -4.65
CA ARG A 84 -4.47 13.16 -3.59
C ARG A 84 -4.71 11.99 -2.64
N PRO A 85 -4.65 12.19 -1.32
CA PRO A 85 -4.89 11.11 -0.37
C PRO A 85 -6.24 10.40 -0.55
N SER A 86 -7.27 11.12 -0.99
CA SER A 86 -8.57 10.52 -1.33
C SER A 86 -8.50 9.49 -2.48
N GLN A 87 -7.58 9.66 -3.43
CA GLN A 87 -7.36 8.68 -4.51
C GLN A 87 -6.74 7.40 -3.95
N LEU A 88 -5.77 7.51 -3.04
CA LEU A 88 -5.20 6.34 -2.38
C LEU A 88 -6.25 5.59 -1.55
N MET A 89 -7.10 6.30 -0.80
CA MET A 89 -8.18 5.67 -0.02
C MET A 89 -9.20 4.95 -0.91
N ALA A 90 -9.58 5.56 -2.04
CA ALA A 90 -10.50 4.94 -3.00
C ALA A 90 -9.91 3.65 -3.59
N LEU A 91 -8.62 3.68 -3.98
CA LEU A 91 -7.91 2.50 -4.47
C LEU A 91 -7.80 1.42 -3.39
N ALA A 92 -7.46 1.79 -2.16
CA ALA A 92 -7.37 0.88 -1.03
C ALA A 92 -8.70 0.15 -0.77
N ARG A 93 -9.83 0.88 -0.78
CA ARG A 93 -11.16 0.27 -0.62
C ARG A 93 -11.51 -0.67 -1.77
N GLN A 94 -11.23 -0.27 -3.01
CA GLN A 94 -11.48 -1.12 -4.18
C GLN A 94 -10.66 -2.41 -4.12
N ALA A 95 -9.39 -2.30 -3.76
CA ALA A 95 -8.47 -3.43 -3.62
C ALA A 95 -8.95 -4.43 -2.55
N VAL A 96 -9.31 -3.95 -1.36
CA VAL A 96 -9.81 -4.81 -0.27
C VAL A 96 -11.15 -5.46 -0.65
N THR A 97 -12.06 -4.72 -1.30
CA THR A 97 -13.38 -5.25 -1.68
C THR A 97 -13.28 -6.28 -2.81
N ALA A 98 -12.34 -6.12 -3.73
CA ALA A 98 -12.11 -7.10 -4.81
C ALA A 98 -11.46 -8.40 -4.31
N SER A 99 -10.89 -8.39 -3.10
CA SER A 99 -10.24 -9.54 -2.46
C SER A 99 -11.14 -10.29 -1.48
N LEU A 100 -12.34 -9.75 -1.16
CA LEU A 100 -13.36 -10.36 -0.30
C LEU A 100 -14.41 -11.10 -1.13
#